data_AF-A0A392SPF1-F1
#
_entry.id   AF-A0A392SPF1-F1
#
_cell.length_a   1.000
_cell.length_b   1.000
_cell.length_c   1.000
_cell.angle_alpha   90.00
_cell.angle_beta   90.00
_cell.angle_gamma   90.00
#
_symmetry.space_group_name_H-M   'P 1'
#
loop_
_entity.id
_entity.type
_entity.pdbx_description
1 polymer ?
#
loop_
_entity_poly.entity_id
_entity_poly.type
_entity_poly.pdbx_seq_one_letter_code
_entity_poly.pdbx_strand_id
1 'polypeptide(L)'
;YWVGLPVSDKIPFSGLEKIPEPPVIAAALLLKTSDIAANITIKGGFQSLTSKFLFGKAFIFAEAGSVDAFEAVLALLIYGLVLFPNVDYFVDVNAIRIFLI
;
A
#
# COMPACT_ATOMS: atom_id res chain seq x y z
N TYR A 1 12.52 -31.24 -10.19
CA TYR A 1 11.09 -31.50 -9.96
C TYR A 1 10.53 -30.26 -9.29
N TRP A 2 9.89 -29.37 -10.04
CA TRP A 2 9.25 -28.18 -9.50
C TRP A 2 7.88 -28.63 -9.00
N VAL A 3 7.59 -28.33 -7.73
CA VAL A 3 6.36 -28.75 -7.06
C VAL A 3 5.18 -28.33 -7.95
N GLY A 4 4.33 -29.28 -8.35
CA GLY A 4 3.20 -29.11 -9.25
C GLY A 4 2.05 -28.28 -8.67
N LEU A 5 2.38 -27.14 -8.07
CA LEU A 5 1.43 -26.09 -7.75
C LEU A 5 1.04 -25.43 -9.07
N PRO A 6 -0.25 -25.37 -9.43
CA PRO A 6 -0.67 -24.58 -10.56
C PRO A 6 -0.23 -23.15 -10.31
N VAL A 7 0.67 -22.64 -11.16
CA VAL A 7 1.01 -21.22 -11.16
C VAL A 7 -0.28 -20.51 -11.50
N SER A 8 -0.80 -19.73 -10.55
CA SER A 8 -2.01 -18.92 -10.74
C SER A 8 -1.85 -18.08 -12.02
N ASP A 9 -2.92 -17.92 -12.81
CA ASP A 9 -2.94 -17.10 -14.05
C ASP A 9 -2.65 -15.60 -13.80
N LYS A 10 -2.30 -15.23 -12.56
CA LYS A 10 -1.89 -13.88 -12.18
C LYS A 10 -0.51 -13.57 -12.79
N ILE A 11 -0.46 -12.48 -13.53
CA ILE A 11 0.78 -11.92 -14.09
C ILE A 11 1.71 -11.57 -12.91
N PRO A 12 2.94 -12.12 -12.84
CA PRO A 12 3.90 -11.77 -11.80
C PRO A 12 4.23 -10.28 -11.82
N PHE A 13 4.45 -9.67 -10.65
CA PHE A 13 4.90 -8.28 -10.56
C PHE A 13 6.23 -8.10 -11.29
N SER A 14 6.24 -7.22 -12.30
CA SER A 14 7.40 -6.98 -13.15
C SER A 14 8.13 -5.68 -12.83
N GLY A 15 7.57 -4.83 -11.96
CA GLY A 15 8.08 -3.49 -11.62
C GLY A 15 7.79 -2.42 -12.68
N LEU A 16 7.17 -2.80 -13.80
CA LEU A 16 6.84 -1.91 -14.93
C LEU A 16 5.37 -1.46 -14.90
N GLU A 17 4.60 -1.90 -13.91
CA GLU A 17 3.21 -1.53 -13.70
C GLU A 17 3.09 -0.01 -13.58
N LYS A 18 1.96 0.54 -14.07
CA LYS A 18 1.72 1.98 -13.96
C LYS A 18 1.78 2.40 -12.49
N ILE A 19 2.39 3.56 -12.21
CA ILE A 19 2.28 4.17 -10.88
C ILE A 19 0.79 4.43 -10.60
N PRO A 20 0.23 3.88 -9.52
CA PRO A 20 -1.18 4.07 -9.20
C PRO A 20 -1.45 5.54 -8.90
N GLU A 21 -2.52 6.08 -9.50
CA GLU A 21 -2.91 7.46 -9.25
C GLU A 21 -3.54 7.60 -7.86
N PRO A 22 -3.47 8.79 -7.22
CA PRO A 22 -4.01 9.00 -5.88
C PRO A 22 -5.46 8.51 -5.65
N PRO A 23 -6.40 8.64 -6.63
CA PRO A 23 -7.75 8.11 -6.46
C PRO A 23 -7.81 6.58 -6.34
N VAL A 24 -6.92 5.86 -7.03
CA VAL A 24 -6.84 4.40 -6.98
C VAL A 24 -6.40 3.94 -5.61
N ILE A 25 -5.34 4.57 -5.08
CA ILE A 25 -4.83 4.30 -3.73
C ILE A 25 -5.89 4.63 -2.68
N ALA A 26 -6.56 5.78 -2.83
CA ALA A 26 -7.61 6.21 -1.91
C ALA A 26 -8.77 5.22 -1.86
N ALA A 27 -9.23 4.74 -3.02
CA ALA A 27 -10.29 3.74 -3.11
C ALA A 27 -9.90 2.42 -2.42
N ALA A 28 -8.67 1.93 -2.64
CA ALA A 28 -8.17 0.71 -2.02
C ALA A 28 -8.06 0.81 -0.49
N LEU A 29 -7.80 2.01 0.04
CA LEU A 29 -7.63 2.26 1.47
C LEU A 29 -8.89 2.80 2.16
N LEU A 30 -9.99 2.94 1.42
CA LEU A 30 -11.23 3.56 1.93
C LEU A 30 -10.98 4.97 2.50
N LEU A 31 -10.05 5.71 1.89
CA LEU A 31 -9.64 7.06 2.26
C LEU A 31 -10.13 8.08 1.23
N LYS A 32 -10.06 9.37 1.58
CA LYS A 32 -10.32 10.45 0.64
C LYS A 32 -9.11 10.65 -0.28
N THR A 33 -9.37 10.89 -1.56
CA THR A 33 -8.32 11.23 -2.54
C THR A 33 -7.49 12.43 -2.11
N SER A 34 -8.11 13.45 -1.48
CA SER A 34 -7.42 14.61 -0.94
C SER A 34 -6.39 14.24 0.13
N ASP A 35 -6.72 13.26 0.98
CA ASP A 35 -5.83 12.85 2.06
C ASP A 35 -4.61 12.14 1.50
N ILE A 36 -4.79 11.30 0.48
CA ILE A 36 -3.68 10.65 -0.22
C ILE A 36 -2.82 11.69 -0.95
N ALA A 37 -3.43 12.54 -1.77
CA ALA A 37 -2.71 13.53 -2.57
C ALA A 37 -1.89 14.49 -1.70
N ALA A 38 -2.41 14.87 -0.53
CA ALA A 38 -1.71 15.76 0.41
C ALA A 38 -0.56 15.07 1.17
N ASN A 39 -0.54 13.74 1.28
CA ASN A 39 0.43 12.98 2.07
C ASN A 39 1.42 12.17 1.23
N ILE A 40 1.28 12.16 -0.10
CA ILE A 40 2.31 11.64 -1.01
C ILE A 40 3.53 12.57 -0.92
N THR A 41 4.69 11.96 -0.69
CA THR A 41 5.98 12.64 -0.70
C THR A 41 6.98 11.88 -1.55
N ILE A 42 8.12 12.49 -1.86
CA ILE A 42 9.23 11.81 -2.53
C ILE A 42 10.30 11.50 -1.48
N LYS A 43 10.56 10.21 -1.24
CA LYS A 43 11.62 9.76 -0.32
C LYS A 43 12.40 8.62 -0.95
N GLY A 44 13.74 8.70 -0.88
CA GLY A 44 14.62 7.69 -1.49
C GLY A 44 14.49 7.61 -3.02
N GLY A 45 13.97 8.64 -3.68
CA GLY A 45 13.70 8.65 -5.12
C GLY A 45 12.35 8.06 -5.53
N PHE A 46 11.54 7.58 -4.57
CA PHE A 46 10.24 6.99 -4.83
C PHE A 46 9.11 7.88 -4.28
N GLN A 47 7.95 7.84 -4.93
CA GLN A 47 6.72 8.35 -4.32
C GLN A 47 6.34 7.42 -3.17
N SER A 48 6.08 7.99 -2.00
CA SER A 48 5.85 7.23 -0.79
C SER A 48 4.84 7.90 0.13
N LEU A 49 4.19 7.08 0.95
CA LEU A 49 3.37 7.51 2.08
C LEU A 49 4.13 7.28 3.38
N THR A 50 4.03 8.21 4.32
CA THR A 50 4.65 8.01 5.64
C THR A 50 3.92 6.93 6.42
N SER A 51 4.66 6.03 7.09
CA SER A 51 4.05 5.05 7.98
C SER A 51 3.26 5.72 9.10
N LYS A 52 3.75 6.87 9.59
CA LYS A 52 3.05 7.68 10.60
C LYS A 52 1.64 8.10 10.16
N PHE A 53 1.49 8.58 8.92
CA PHE A 53 0.18 8.92 8.37
C PHE A 53 -0.74 7.69 8.32
N LEU A 54 -0.22 6.58 7.80
CA LEU A 54 -0.99 5.33 7.67
C LEU A 54 -1.40 4.76 9.04
N PHE A 55 -0.49 4.71 10.01
CA PHE A 55 -0.83 4.33 11.39
C PHE A 55 -1.90 5.23 11.97
N GLY A 56 -1.80 6.55 11.78
CA GLY A 56 -2.82 7.50 12.23
C GLY A 56 -4.21 7.18 11.65
N LYS A 57 -4.28 6.84 10.36
CA LYS A 57 -5.54 6.41 9.72
C LYS A 57 -6.04 5.07 10.25
N ALA A 58 -5.16 4.11 10.46
CA ALA A 58 -5.51 2.82 11.04
C ALA A 58 -6.11 2.97 12.45
N PHE A 59 -5.51 3.79 13.32
CA PHE A 59 -6.06 4.08 14.65
C PHE A 59 -7.45 4.72 14.58
N ILE A 60 -7.64 5.72 13.71
CA ILE A 60 -8.96 6.35 13.52
C ILE A 60 -10.01 5.31 13.08
N PHE A 61 -9.66 4.42 12.15
CA PHE A 61 -10.59 3.38 11.69
C PHE A 61 -10.88 2.33 12.76
N ALA A 62 -9.88 1.96 13.56
CA ALA A 62 -10.07 1.04 14.69
C ALA A 62 -11.00 1.64 15.76
N GLU A 63 -10.82 2.92 16.12
CA GLU A 63 -11.69 3.62 17.06
C GLU A 63 -13.13 3.78 16.53
N ALA A 64 -13.28 3.99 15.21
CA ALA A 64 -14.58 4.09 14.56
C ALA A 64 -15.28 2.74 14.33
N GLY A 65 -14.60 1.60 14.59
CA GLY A 65 -15.12 0.26 14.29
C GLY A 65 -15.18 -0.07 12.79
N SER A 66 -14.48 0.71 11.96
CA SER A 66 -14.43 0.53 10.50
C SER A 66 -13.42 -0.56 10.13
N VAL A 67 -13.79 -1.83 10.35
CA VAL A 67 -12.89 -2.99 10.20
C VAL A 67 -12.28 -3.07 8.81
N ASP A 68 -13.06 -2.98 7.74
CA ASP A 68 -12.55 -3.08 6.36
C ASP A 68 -11.49 -2.01 6.04
N ALA A 69 -11.74 -0.76 6.49
CA ALA A 69 -10.83 0.37 6.27
C ALA A 69 -9.56 0.24 7.11
N PHE A 70 -9.69 -0.24 8.34
CA PHE A 70 -8.57 -0.57 9.19
C PHE A 70 -7.69 -1.66 8.58
N GLU A 71 -8.29 -2.78 8.15
CA GLU A 71 -7.59 -3.91 7.56
C GLU A 71 -6.89 -3.53 6.25
N ALA A 72 -7.53 -2.72 5.40
CA ALA A 72 -6.91 -2.21 4.18
C ALA A 72 -5.63 -1.41 4.46
N VAL A 73 -5.67 -0.50 5.44
CA VAL A 73 -4.50 0.30 5.82
C VAL A 73 -3.43 -0.55 6.52
N LEU A 74 -3.83 -1.49 7.38
CA LEU A 74 -2.92 -2.42 8.05
C LEU A 74 -2.21 -3.33 7.04
N ALA A 75 -2.93 -3.86 6.05
CA ALA A 75 -2.37 -4.67 4.98
C ALA A 75 -1.31 -3.88 4.19
N LEU A 76 -1.61 -2.63 3.83
CA LEU A 76 -0.62 -1.79 3.15
C LEU A 76 0.63 -1.53 4.01
N LEU A 77 0.45 -1.30 5.32
CA LEU A 77 1.56 -1.16 6.27
C LEU A 77 2.43 -2.43 6.31
N ILE A 78 1.81 -3.62 6.33
CA ILE A 78 2.54 -4.90 6.31
C ILE A 78 3.33 -5.04 5.00
N TYR A 79 2.72 -4.71 3.86
CA TYR A 79 3.40 -4.75 2.56
C TYR A 79 4.62 -3.84 2.54
N GLY A 80 4.49 -2.58 2.99
CA GLY A 80 5.57 -1.61 2.89
C GLY A 80 6.63 -1.65 4.00
N LEU A 81 6.30 -2.17 5.18
CA LEU A 81 7.23 -2.17 6.32
C LEU A 81 7.80 -3.54 6.66
N VAL A 82 7.14 -4.63 6.25
CA VAL A 82 7.53 -6.00 6.63
C VAL A 82 7.91 -6.83 5.40
N LEU A 83 7.05 -6.87 4.38
CA LEU A 83 7.25 -7.76 3.23
C LEU A 83 8.20 -7.17 2.19
N PHE A 84 8.03 -5.89 1.87
CA PHE A 84 8.81 -5.19 0.85
C PHE A 84 9.39 -3.86 1.40
N PRO A 85 10.13 -3.89 2.52
CA PRO A 85 10.76 -2.69 3.05
C PRO A 85 11.84 -2.18 2.10
N ASN A 86 11.88 -0.87 1.90
CA ASN A 86 12.82 -0.21 1.00
C ASN A 86 13.28 1.15 1.53
N VAL A 87 12.35 1.94 2.08
CA VAL A 87 12.64 3.24 2.69
C VAL A 87 12.12 3.25 4.13
N ASP A 88 13.02 3.42 5.11
CA ASP A 88 12.68 3.38 6.53
C ASP A 88 11.54 4.34 6.88
N TYR A 89 10.49 3.82 7.54
CA TYR A 89 9.29 4.55 7.95
C TYR A 89 8.40 5.05 6.80
N PHE A 90 8.58 4.55 5.58
CA PHE A 90 7.73 4.88 4.44
C PHE A 90 7.24 3.62 3.75
N VAL A 91 6.07 3.72 3.15
CA VAL A 91 5.53 2.75 2.20
C VAL A 91 5.69 3.35 0.81
N ASP A 92 6.61 2.82 0.02
CA ASP A 92 6.90 3.35 -1.32
C ASP A 92 6.00 2.77 -2.41
N VAL A 93 6.04 3.41 -3.57
CA VAL A 93 5.22 3.09 -4.75
C VAL A 93 5.30 1.63 -5.19
N ASN A 94 6.42 0.94 -5.01
CA ASN A 94 6.54 -0.47 -5.38
C ASN A 94 5.74 -1.35 -4.43
N ALA A 95 5.84 -1.11 -3.11
CA ALA A 95 4.99 -1.80 -2.14
C ALA A 95 3.50 -1.50 -2.38
N ILE A 96 3.14 -0.26 -2.73
CA ILE A 96 1.77 0.13 -3.09
C ILE A 96 1.33 -0.61 -4.35
N ARG A 97 2.17 -0.73 -5.38
CA ARG A 97 1.83 -1.49 -6.60
C ARG A 97 1.57 -2.96 -6.28
N ILE A 98 2.45 -3.60 -5.51
CA ILE A 98 2.30 -5.02 -5.15
C ILE A 98 1.04 -5.25 -4.32
N PHE A 99 0.68 -4.30 -3.45
CA PHE A 99 -0.57 -4.33 -2.68
C PHE A 99 -1.83 -4.30 -3.56
N LEU A 100 -1.76 -3.72 -4.76
CA LEU A 100 -2.91 -3.51 -5.65
C LEU A 100 -3.11 -4.64 -6.70
N ILE A 101 -2.32 -5.73 -6.67
CA ILE A 101 -2.35 -6.88 -7.61
C ILE A 101 -3.11 -8.08 -7.02
#